data_AF-A0A970EP38-F1
#
_entry.id   AF-A0A970EP38-F1
#
_cell.length_a   1.000
_cell.length_b   1.000
_cell.length_c   1.000
_cell.angle_alpha   90.00
_cell.angle_beta   90.00
_cell.angle_gamma   90.00
#
_symmetry.space_group_name_H-M   'P 1'
#
loop_
_entity.id
_entity.type
_entity.pdbx_description
1 polymer ?
#
loop_
_entity_poly.entity_id
_entity_poly.type
_entity_poly.pdbx_seq_one_letter_code
_entity_poly.pdbx_strand_id
1 'polypeptide(L)'
;MRIEYLSLPAFGMFTDQIIRFPAEYGLHIIYGPNEAGKSTILRALSDALFGIPHNSPDSFRHEPGKLRIAAGVSLADGTKLEFIRRKGRKSTILDPEGKPLPDEVLYPYTAGLSRSDFEDMFGLDHQRLREGGRRLLESGGSLGQSLFEAASGVRHLREVLADLDRQSGELFKPAGRNPTANRLAESYIESKRSIDVPTEEELTAARTRRDQGWRLVLQSWIHQRPDLEGEKKFAPDKPLHAAYAESVTYADEVADGLRRDSDRAAKKQSLEDQIAETEQAIQAKREEQLALGERQNRFVERWRALWASVGIDPLGPREMNEWLCTATEIVRGGGELRQVRIAADSLQQQIEQFTADLQAALAAVGTPASGSLGVLLDKAREVCRTADQRRGQYKTLTQTVQDQEQALGREQARLRAAEQAKADWARRWAKAAEQVFLPSDATVAVAQRYLADLQELRGLLLQLAEDAERAQAPGRLYRELPRPSTGCG
;
A
#
# COMPACT_ATOMS: atom_id res chain seq x y z
N MET A 1 -15.47 -9.08 -3.31
CA MET A 1 -16.25 -8.13 -2.49
C MET A 1 -15.64 -6.74 -2.60
N ARG A 2 -16.47 -5.70 -2.64
CA ARG A 2 -16.10 -4.30 -2.48
C ARG A 2 -16.80 -3.72 -1.24
N ILE A 3 -16.12 -2.84 -0.51
CA ILE A 3 -16.68 -2.09 0.62
C ILE A 3 -17.10 -0.73 0.09
N GLU A 4 -18.38 -0.36 0.24
CA GLU A 4 -18.94 0.91 -0.25
C GLU A 4 -18.82 2.01 0.82
N TYR A 5 -19.06 1.65 2.08
CA TYR A 5 -18.87 2.56 3.22
C TYR A 5 -18.69 1.78 4.53
N LEU A 6 -18.10 2.47 5.50
CA LEU A 6 -18.00 2.06 6.89
C LEU A 6 -18.53 3.19 7.77
N SER A 7 -19.57 2.92 8.54
CA SER A 7 -20.17 3.83 9.50
C SER A 7 -19.91 3.33 10.92
N LEU A 8 -19.54 4.26 11.80
CA LEU A 8 -19.14 4.02 13.19
C LEU A 8 -20.08 4.81 14.11
N PRO A 9 -21.35 4.39 14.30
CA PRO A 9 -22.28 5.04 15.22
C PRO A 9 -21.72 5.11 16.65
N ALA A 10 -21.17 3.99 17.14
CA ALA A 10 -20.52 3.92 18.44
C ALA A 10 -19.42 2.85 18.41
N PHE A 11 -18.17 3.25 18.14
CA PHE A 11 -17.03 2.33 18.13
C PHE A 11 -15.70 3.03 18.39
N GLY A 12 -14.93 2.55 19.38
CA GLY A 12 -13.64 3.13 19.74
C GLY A 12 -13.76 4.61 20.10
N MET A 13 -12.96 5.46 19.45
CA MET A 13 -13.01 6.91 19.66
C MET A 13 -14.12 7.61 18.85
N PHE A 14 -14.70 6.93 17.86
CA PHE A 14 -15.62 7.50 16.89
C PHE A 14 -17.06 7.48 17.39
N THR A 15 -17.82 8.53 17.07
CA THR A 15 -19.25 8.66 17.34
C THR A 15 -19.89 9.24 16.08
N ASP A 16 -20.86 8.53 15.51
CA ASP A 16 -21.60 8.91 14.30
C ASP A 16 -20.70 9.32 13.11
N GLN A 17 -19.57 8.63 12.92
CA GLN A 17 -18.66 8.88 11.81
C GLN A 17 -18.92 7.97 10.62
N ILE A 18 -18.82 8.49 9.41
CA ILE A 18 -19.06 7.73 8.18
C ILE A 18 -17.88 7.94 7.23
N ILE A 19 -17.29 6.82 6.80
CA ILE A 19 -16.22 6.76 5.81
C ILE A 19 -16.80 6.12 4.56
N ARG A 20 -16.77 6.85 3.43
CA ARG A 20 -17.27 6.36 2.14
C ARG A 20 -16.12 6.00 1.22
N PHE A 21 -16.30 4.97 0.41
CA PHE A 21 -15.35 4.47 -0.58
C PHE A 21 -16.00 4.54 -1.97
N PRO A 22 -15.91 5.69 -2.66
CA PRO A 22 -16.54 5.87 -3.96
C PRO A 22 -16.01 4.91 -5.01
N ALA A 23 -16.92 4.38 -5.84
CA ALA A 23 -16.64 3.40 -6.89
C ALA A 23 -15.62 3.84 -7.95
N GLU A 24 -15.46 5.15 -8.13
CA GLU A 24 -14.66 5.78 -9.17
C GLU A 24 -13.15 5.61 -8.94
N TYR A 25 -12.74 5.28 -7.71
CA TYR A 25 -11.33 5.21 -7.32
C TYR A 25 -10.93 3.78 -6.91
N GLY A 26 -9.76 3.34 -7.38
CA GLY A 26 -9.18 2.04 -7.02
C GLY A 26 -8.26 2.08 -5.78
N LEU A 27 -7.93 3.28 -5.29
CA LEU A 27 -7.07 3.49 -4.13
C LEU A 27 -7.67 4.57 -3.22
N HIS A 28 -7.83 4.25 -1.95
CA HIS A 28 -8.28 5.19 -0.92
C HIS A 28 -7.20 5.32 0.16
N ILE A 29 -6.88 6.55 0.54
CA ILE A 29 -5.87 6.84 1.55
C ILE A 29 -6.55 7.49 2.76
N ILE A 30 -6.51 6.80 3.91
CA ILE A 30 -6.95 7.34 5.20
C ILE A 30 -5.71 7.81 5.96
N TYR A 31 -5.58 9.11 6.15
CA TYR A 31 -4.44 9.72 6.83
C TYR A 31 -4.87 10.62 7.99
N GLY A 32 -3.95 10.87 8.89
CA GLY A 32 -4.18 11.71 10.08
C GLY A 32 -3.02 11.60 11.06
N PRO A 33 -2.98 12.46 12.10
CA PRO A 33 -1.94 12.43 13.11
C PRO A 33 -1.91 11.08 13.87
N ASN A 34 -0.85 10.86 14.63
CA ASN A 34 -0.79 9.72 15.55
C ASN A 34 -2.00 9.76 16.49
N GLU A 35 -2.52 8.58 16.85
CA GLU A 35 -3.70 8.42 17.71
C GLU A 35 -5.03 8.94 17.13
N ALA A 36 -5.08 9.38 15.87
CA ALA A 36 -6.31 9.78 15.18
C ALA A 36 -7.30 8.61 14.89
N GLY A 37 -7.00 7.39 15.32
CA GLY A 37 -7.90 6.24 15.15
C GLY A 37 -7.75 5.45 13.85
N LYS A 38 -6.66 5.63 13.09
CA LYS A 38 -6.40 4.87 11.84
C LYS A 38 -6.45 3.35 12.06
N SER A 39 -5.77 2.85 13.10
CA SER A 39 -5.81 1.42 13.46
C SER A 39 -7.19 0.99 13.98
N THR A 40 -7.93 1.89 14.64
CA THR A 40 -9.30 1.64 15.09
C THR A 40 -10.26 1.45 13.91
N ILE A 41 -10.09 2.20 12.82
CA ILE A 41 -10.86 2.03 11.58
C ILE A 41 -10.60 0.64 10.98
N LEU A 42 -9.33 0.22 10.90
CA LEU A 42 -8.98 -1.10 10.40
C LEU A 42 -9.60 -2.23 11.26
N ARG A 43 -9.55 -2.10 12.59
CA ARG A 43 -10.22 -3.03 13.51
C ARG A 43 -11.74 -3.03 13.32
N ALA A 44 -12.35 -1.86 13.16
CA ALA A 44 -13.78 -1.75 12.95
C ALA A 44 -14.23 -2.46 11.67
N LEU A 45 -13.41 -2.40 10.62
CA LEU A 45 -13.67 -3.10 9.36
C LEU A 45 -13.66 -4.62 9.54
N SER A 46 -12.63 -5.16 10.21
CA SER A 46 -12.59 -6.59 10.56
C SER A 46 -13.74 -7.00 11.47
N ASP A 47 -14.05 -6.20 12.48
CA ASP A 47 -15.13 -6.46 13.44
C ASP A 47 -16.52 -6.38 12.78
N ALA A 48 -16.70 -5.53 11.75
CA ALA A 48 -17.92 -5.51 10.96
C ALA A 48 -18.15 -6.84 10.24
N LEU A 49 -17.11 -7.39 9.61
CA LEU A 49 -17.19 -8.61 8.82
C LEU A 49 -17.28 -9.87 9.68
N PHE A 50 -16.47 -9.97 10.74
CA PHE A 50 -16.29 -11.21 11.52
C PHE A 50 -16.85 -11.15 12.95
N GLY A 51 -17.37 -10.00 13.36
CA GLY A 51 -17.95 -9.79 14.68
C GLY A 51 -17.03 -9.09 15.67
N ILE A 52 -17.65 -8.31 16.57
CA ILE A 52 -16.96 -7.57 17.62
C ILE A 52 -16.58 -8.53 18.77
N PRO A 53 -15.30 -8.66 19.14
CA PRO A 53 -14.86 -9.60 20.16
C PRO A 53 -15.41 -9.25 21.55
N HIS A 54 -15.61 -10.27 22.37
CA HIS A 54 -16.18 -10.11 23.72
C HIS A 54 -15.34 -9.17 24.59
N ASN A 55 -14.02 -9.27 24.50
CA ASN A 55 -13.02 -8.43 25.14
C ASN A 55 -12.49 -7.32 24.22
N SER A 56 -13.35 -6.72 23.39
CA SER A 56 -12.95 -5.63 22.48
C SER A 56 -12.34 -4.44 23.26
N PRO A 57 -11.12 -3.99 22.87
CA PRO A 57 -10.47 -2.83 23.49
C PRO A 57 -11.15 -1.51 23.09
N ASP A 58 -12.04 -1.52 22.10
CA ASP A 58 -12.67 -0.32 21.53
C ASP A 58 -13.94 0.14 22.29
N SER A 59 -14.09 -0.25 23.56
CA SER A 59 -15.19 0.16 24.45
C SER A 59 -14.81 1.23 25.47
N PHE A 60 -13.68 1.91 25.29
CA PHE A 60 -13.21 2.93 26.25
C PHE A 60 -14.06 4.21 26.30
N ARG A 61 -14.78 4.55 25.21
CA ARG A 61 -15.67 5.72 25.14
C ARG A 61 -17.16 5.35 25.23
N HIS A 62 -17.51 4.16 24.77
CA HIS A 62 -18.89 3.71 24.61
C HIS A 62 -19.14 2.46 25.44
N GLU A 63 -20.29 2.39 26.12
CA GLU A 63 -20.68 1.19 26.84
C GLU A 63 -20.62 -0.05 25.94
N PRO A 64 -20.07 -1.19 26.42
CA PRO A 64 -19.87 -2.38 25.59
C PRO A 64 -21.11 -2.86 24.82
N GLY A 65 -22.31 -2.75 25.41
CA GLY A 65 -23.57 -3.13 24.75
C GLY A 65 -24.03 -2.19 23.64
N LYS A 66 -23.53 -0.95 23.63
CA LYS A 66 -23.85 0.10 22.64
C LYS A 66 -22.93 0.06 21.43
N LEU A 67 -21.88 -0.77 21.41
CA LEU A 67 -20.97 -0.84 20.26
C LEU A 67 -21.72 -1.23 18.98
N ARG A 68 -21.63 -0.38 17.96
CA ARG A 68 -22.27 -0.56 16.65
C ARG A 68 -21.31 -0.14 15.55
N ILE A 69 -21.26 -0.95 14.50
CA ILE A 69 -20.53 -0.68 13.26
C ILE A 69 -21.50 -0.99 12.12
N ALA A 70 -21.72 -0.08 11.19
CA ALA A 70 -22.53 -0.32 10.00
C ALA A 70 -21.63 -0.34 8.77
N ALA A 71 -21.94 -1.18 7.79
CA ALA A 71 -21.17 -1.28 6.56
C ALA A 71 -22.07 -1.59 5.37
N GLY A 72 -21.68 -1.05 4.21
CA GLY A 72 -22.22 -1.42 2.91
C GLY A 72 -21.18 -2.19 2.11
N VAL A 73 -21.55 -3.36 1.58
CA VAL A 73 -20.68 -4.20 0.75
C VAL A 73 -21.38 -4.63 -0.53
N SER A 74 -20.61 -4.84 -1.59
CA SER A 74 -21.13 -5.28 -2.88
C SER A 74 -20.27 -6.40 -3.51
N LEU A 75 -20.90 -7.22 -4.35
CA LEU A 75 -20.24 -8.22 -5.19
C LEU A 75 -20.12 -7.72 -6.64
N ALA A 76 -19.33 -8.44 -7.44
CA ALA A 76 -19.09 -8.08 -8.84
C ALA A 76 -20.34 -8.24 -9.74
N ASP A 77 -21.27 -9.09 -9.32
CA ASP A 77 -22.58 -9.28 -9.98
C ASP A 77 -23.60 -8.18 -9.64
N GLY A 78 -23.21 -7.19 -8.83
CA GLY A 78 -24.07 -6.08 -8.40
C GLY A 78 -24.86 -6.35 -7.12
N THR A 79 -24.77 -7.54 -6.52
CA THR A 79 -25.47 -7.87 -5.28
C THR A 79 -24.94 -7.02 -4.12
N LYS A 80 -25.82 -6.31 -3.42
CA LYS A 80 -25.49 -5.39 -2.32
C LYS A 80 -26.04 -5.85 -0.99
N LEU A 81 -25.31 -5.56 0.07
CA LEU A 81 -25.75 -5.77 1.45
C LEU A 81 -25.35 -4.57 2.30
N GLU A 82 -26.34 -3.98 2.95
CA GLU A 82 -26.14 -3.02 4.04
C GLU A 82 -26.53 -3.67 5.35
N PHE A 83 -25.69 -3.53 6.37
CA PHE A 83 -25.92 -4.18 7.65
C PHE A 83 -25.31 -3.40 8.82
N ILE A 84 -25.81 -3.68 10.01
CA ILE A 84 -25.29 -3.17 11.29
C ILE A 84 -24.80 -4.34 12.13
N ARG A 85 -23.52 -4.32 12.47
CA ARG A 85 -22.91 -5.21 13.45
C ARG A 85 -23.08 -4.64 14.85
N ARG A 86 -23.66 -5.44 15.75
CA ARG A 86 -23.66 -5.21 17.21
C ARG A 86 -22.73 -6.17 17.93
N LYS A 87 -22.21 -5.76 19.09
CA LYS A 87 -21.53 -6.66 20.01
C LYS A 87 -22.53 -7.64 20.63
N GLY A 88 -22.25 -8.93 20.57
CA GLY A 88 -23.09 -9.99 21.12
C GLY A 88 -22.58 -11.38 20.74
N ARG A 89 -23.26 -12.44 21.23
CA ARG A 89 -22.93 -13.84 20.90
C ARG A 89 -23.86 -14.47 19.87
N LYS A 90 -25.08 -13.95 19.71
CA LYS A 90 -26.10 -14.45 18.79
C LYS A 90 -26.81 -13.27 18.13
N SER A 91 -27.24 -13.44 16.87
CA SER A 91 -28.00 -12.42 16.13
C SER A 91 -27.28 -11.06 16.17
N THR A 92 -26.02 -11.06 15.72
CA THR A 92 -25.13 -9.89 15.81
C THR A 92 -25.18 -9.01 14.56
N ILE A 93 -25.72 -9.53 13.46
CA ILE A 93 -25.95 -8.82 12.21
C ILE A 93 -27.40 -8.36 12.20
N LEU A 94 -27.61 -7.07 11.96
CA LEU A 94 -28.93 -6.47 11.81
C LEU A 94 -29.03 -5.82 10.43
N ASP A 95 -30.24 -5.71 9.90
CA ASP A 95 -30.53 -4.83 8.77
C ASP A 95 -30.51 -3.34 9.22
N PRO A 96 -30.58 -2.37 8.29
CA PRO A 96 -30.63 -0.95 8.61
C PRO A 96 -31.80 -0.56 9.54
N GLU A 97 -32.90 -1.31 9.52
CA GLU A 97 -34.07 -1.14 10.37
C GLU A 97 -33.90 -1.75 11.78
N GLY A 98 -32.80 -2.49 12.03
CA GLY A 98 -32.44 -3.06 13.32
C GLY A 98 -32.97 -4.48 13.57
N LYS A 99 -33.52 -5.15 12.57
CA LYS A 99 -33.98 -6.54 12.65
C LYS A 99 -32.82 -7.52 12.39
N PRO A 100 -32.76 -8.67 13.10
CA PRO A 100 -31.72 -9.66 12.89
C PRO A 100 -31.69 -10.24 11.47
N LEU A 101 -30.49 -10.31 10.89
CA LEU A 101 -30.19 -11.07 9.68
C LEU A 101 -29.59 -12.46 10.04
N PRO A 102 -29.70 -13.46 9.15
CA PRO A 102 -29.03 -14.74 9.31
C PRO A 102 -27.51 -14.57 9.47
N ASP A 103 -26.88 -15.34 10.35
CA ASP A 103 -25.43 -15.24 10.60
C ASP A 103 -24.60 -15.57 9.33
N GLU A 104 -25.18 -16.35 8.40
CA GLU A 104 -24.57 -16.77 7.14
C GLU A 104 -24.61 -15.70 6.03
N VAL A 105 -25.32 -14.58 6.23
CA VAL A 105 -25.54 -13.55 5.19
C VAL A 105 -24.24 -12.94 4.65
N LEU A 106 -23.16 -12.97 5.44
CA LEU A 106 -21.85 -12.45 5.04
C LEU A 106 -20.93 -13.51 4.40
N TYR A 107 -21.28 -14.79 4.44
CA TYR A 107 -20.44 -15.87 3.90
C TYR A 107 -20.09 -15.68 2.40
N PRO A 108 -21.03 -15.26 1.53
CA PRO A 108 -20.71 -14.97 0.13
C PRO A 108 -19.75 -13.77 -0.03
N TYR A 109 -19.80 -12.80 0.89
CA TYR A 109 -18.97 -11.60 0.84
C TYR A 109 -17.55 -11.83 1.36
N THR A 110 -17.40 -12.71 2.36
CA THR A 110 -16.10 -13.12 2.89
C THR A 110 -15.49 -14.30 2.14
N ALA A 111 -16.22 -14.92 1.22
CA ALA A 111 -15.82 -16.12 0.48
C ALA A 111 -15.35 -17.27 1.42
N GLY A 112 -15.96 -17.37 2.60
CA GLY A 112 -15.63 -18.38 3.61
C GLY A 112 -14.31 -18.16 4.37
N LEU A 113 -13.64 -17.01 4.20
CA LEU A 113 -12.43 -16.70 4.96
C LEU A 113 -12.73 -16.58 6.46
N SER A 114 -11.80 -17.03 7.29
CA SER A 114 -11.83 -16.75 8.72
C SER A 114 -11.36 -15.32 9.01
N ARG A 115 -11.62 -14.84 10.24
CA ARG A 115 -11.12 -13.54 10.71
C ARG A 115 -9.60 -13.44 10.59
N SER A 116 -8.88 -14.47 11.02
CA SER A 116 -7.42 -14.49 10.97
C SER A 116 -6.92 -14.43 9.54
N ASP A 117 -7.53 -15.19 8.63
CA ASP A 117 -7.12 -15.19 7.22
C ASP A 117 -7.32 -13.81 6.59
N PHE A 118 -8.46 -13.16 6.88
CA PHE A 118 -8.72 -11.81 6.39
C PHE A 118 -7.73 -10.79 6.94
N GLU A 119 -7.43 -10.86 8.24
CA GLU A 119 -6.51 -9.95 8.91
C GLU A 119 -5.07 -10.12 8.43
N ASP A 120 -4.65 -11.35 8.12
CA ASP A 120 -3.32 -11.65 7.59
C ASP A 120 -3.19 -11.27 6.09
N MET A 121 -4.26 -11.42 5.29
CA MET A 121 -4.26 -11.11 3.85
C MET A 121 -4.48 -9.63 3.53
N PHE A 122 -5.43 -9.01 4.22
CA PHE A 122 -6.00 -7.71 3.84
C PHE A 122 -5.87 -6.66 4.96
N GLY A 123 -5.50 -7.07 6.18
CA GLY A 123 -5.44 -6.24 7.38
C GLY A 123 -4.03 -5.96 7.88
N LEU A 124 -3.11 -5.56 6.99
CA LEU A 124 -1.72 -5.29 7.31
C LEU A 124 -1.58 -4.07 8.24
N ASP A 125 -0.99 -4.29 9.42
CA ASP A 125 -0.51 -3.24 10.32
C ASP A 125 0.97 -3.45 10.67
N HIS A 126 1.60 -2.49 11.35
CA HIS A 126 3.03 -2.57 11.66
C HIS A 126 3.40 -3.79 12.54
N GLN A 127 2.52 -4.19 13.46
CA GLN A 127 2.75 -5.32 14.34
C GLN A 127 2.58 -6.63 13.58
N ARG A 128 1.53 -6.74 12.75
CA ARG A 128 1.25 -7.89 11.88
C ARG A 128 2.28 -8.06 10.77
N LEU A 129 2.87 -6.98 10.27
CA LEU A 129 4.02 -7.05 9.36
C LEU A 129 5.24 -7.68 10.04
N ARG A 130 5.48 -7.36 11.31
CA ARG A 130 6.57 -7.97 12.08
C ARG A 130 6.28 -9.40 12.48
N GLU A 131 5.09 -9.69 12.99
CA GLU A 131 4.66 -11.05 13.34
C GLU A 131 4.55 -11.94 12.11
N GLY A 132 3.98 -11.44 11.01
CA GLY A 132 3.91 -12.10 9.72
C GLY A 132 5.30 -12.34 9.14
N GLY A 133 6.21 -11.37 9.21
CA GLY A 133 7.62 -11.55 8.85
C GLY A 133 8.32 -12.62 9.71
N ARG A 134 8.06 -12.64 11.02
CA ARG A 134 8.60 -13.67 11.94
C ARG A 134 8.01 -15.05 11.65
N ARG A 135 6.70 -15.15 11.40
CA ARG A 135 6.04 -16.41 11.01
C ARG A 135 6.49 -16.88 9.63
N LEU A 136 6.75 -16.00 8.66
CA LEU A 136 7.33 -16.36 7.36
C LEU A 136 8.73 -16.93 7.51
N LEU A 137 9.54 -16.36 8.41
CA LEU A 137 10.88 -16.86 8.75
C LEU A 137 10.84 -18.19 9.54
N GLU A 138 9.88 -18.35 10.46
CA GLU A 138 9.72 -19.56 11.30
C GLU A 138 9.05 -20.72 10.57
N SER A 139 8.19 -20.46 9.59
CA SER A 139 7.40 -21.49 8.87
C SER A 139 7.98 -21.92 7.53
N GLY A 140 9.12 -21.35 7.11
CA GLY A 140 9.71 -21.64 5.80
C GLY A 140 8.75 -21.40 4.62
N GLY A 141 7.76 -20.52 4.79
CA GLY A 141 6.73 -20.22 3.77
C GLY A 141 5.34 -20.81 3.99
N SER A 142 5.03 -21.45 5.13
CA SER A 142 3.76 -22.20 5.29
C SER A 142 2.48 -21.38 5.52
N LEU A 143 2.60 -20.06 5.75
CA LEU A 143 1.42 -19.20 5.88
C LEU A 143 0.78 -18.91 4.51
N GLY A 144 1.57 -18.68 3.46
CA GLY A 144 1.08 -18.53 2.09
C GLY A 144 0.50 -19.84 1.52
N GLN A 145 1.01 -20.99 1.99
CA GLN A 145 0.50 -22.35 1.74
C GLN A 145 -0.97 -22.50 2.12
N SER A 146 -1.29 -22.26 3.39
CA SER A 146 -2.62 -22.50 3.95
C SER A 146 -3.66 -21.54 3.36
N LEU A 147 -3.23 -20.31 3.10
CA LEU A 147 -4.04 -19.23 2.54
C LEU A 147 -4.43 -19.48 1.07
N PHE A 148 -3.51 -20.03 0.28
CA PHE A 148 -3.74 -20.34 -1.12
C PHE A 148 -4.45 -21.69 -1.32
N GLU A 149 -4.23 -22.66 -0.45
CA GLU A 149 -5.00 -23.91 -0.39
C GLU A 149 -6.50 -23.65 -0.17
N ALA A 150 -6.84 -22.66 0.68
CA ALA A 150 -8.21 -22.21 0.90
C ALA A 150 -8.78 -21.46 -0.33
N ALA A 151 -7.99 -20.59 -0.95
CA ALA A 151 -8.44 -19.79 -2.11
C ALA A 151 -8.55 -20.59 -3.43
N SER A 152 -7.79 -21.67 -3.59
CA SER A 152 -7.78 -22.50 -4.82
C SER A 152 -8.83 -23.62 -4.84
N GLY A 153 -9.52 -23.87 -3.72
CA GLY A 153 -10.55 -24.91 -3.60
C GLY A 153 -10.03 -26.35 -3.70
N VAL A 154 -8.72 -26.58 -3.92
CA VAL A 154 -8.12 -27.92 -4.09
C VAL A 154 -8.06 -28.68 -2.76
N ARG A 155 -7.82 -27.97 -1.65
CA ARG A 155 -7.90 -28.56 -0.30
C ARG A 155 -9.33 -28.94 0.04
N HIS A 156 -10.29 -28.06 -0.25
CA HIS A 156 -11.71 -28.36 -0.10
C HIS A 156 -12.13 -29.58 -0.92
N LEU A 157 -11.64 -29.72 -2.17
CA LEU A 157 -11.92 -30.89 -3.00
C LEU A 157 -11.35 -32.19 -2.43
N ARG A 158 -10.11 -32.17 -1.90
CA ARG A 158 -9.50 -33.36 -1.25
C ARG A 158 -10.19 -33.71 0.06
N GLU A 159 -10.57 -32.72 0.86
CA GLU A 159 -11.34 -32.91 2.10
C GLU A 159 -12.73 -33.49 1.78
N VAL A 160 -13.42 -33.00 0.75
CA VAL A 160 -14.70 -33.54 0.28
C VAL A 160 -14.54 -34.97 -0.24
N LEU A 161 -13.50 -35.27 -1.03
CA LEU A 161 -13.24 -36.64 -1.49
C LEU A 161 -12.95 -37.61 -0.34
N ALA A 162 -12.13 -37.19 0.63
CA ALA A 162 -11.84 -37.99 1.83
C ALA A 162 -13.10 -38.19 2.69
N ASP A 163 -13.97 -37.18 2.77
CA ASP A 163 -15.23 -37.27 3.50
C ASP A 163 -16.23 -38.19 2.79
N LEU A 164 -16.31 -38.14 1.46
CA LEU A 164 -17.13 -39.06 0.66
C LEU A 164 -16.64 -40.52 0.78
N ASP A 165 -15.32 -40.74 0.78
CA ASP A 165 -14.73 -42.08 1.02
C ASP A 165 -15.07 -42.59 2.43
N ARG A 166 -15.03 -41.71 3.43
CA ARG A 166 -15.43 -42.03 4.81
C ARG A 166 -16.91 -42.39 4.89
N GLN A 167 -17.79 -41.56 4.32
CA GLN A 167 -19.24 -41.81 4.28
C GLN A 167 -19.57 -43.12 3.55
N SER A 168 -18.91 -43.38 2.41
CA SER A 168 -19.03 -44.64 1.67
C SER A 168 -18.60 -45.84 2.52
N GLY A 169 -17.49 -45.71 3.27
CA GLY A 169 -17.01 -46.74 4.19
C GLY A 169 -17.88 -46.97 5.44
N GLU A 170 -18.70 -46.00 5.85
CA GLU A 170 -19.69 -46.17 6.92
C GLU A 170 -20.92 -46.97 6.42
N LEU A 171 -21.26 -46.84 5.13
CA LEU A 171 -22.36 -47.57 4.50
C LEU A 171 -21.97 -49.01 4.15
N PHE A 172 -20.81 -49.23 3.53
CA PHE A 172 -20.36 -50.56 3.10
C PHE A 172 -18.83 -50.70 3.11
N LYS A 173 -18.34 -51.85 3.59
CA LYS A 173 -16.95 -52.28 3.41
C LYS A 173 -16.90 -53.75 3.03
N PRO A 174 -16.08 -54.17 2.04
CA PRO A 174 -16.02 -55.57 1.59
C PRO A 174 -15.77 -56.60 2.70
N ALA A 175 -15.02 -56.23 3.75
CA ALA A 175 -14.70 -57.08 4.90
C ALA A 175 -15.19 -56.50 6.25
N GLY A 176 -16.07 -55.49 6.22
CA GLY A 176 -16.57 -54.86 7.44
C GLY A 176 -17.76 -55.61 8.03
N ARG A 177 -17.87 -55.66 9.36
CA ARG A 177 -19.05 -56.24 10.04
C ARG A 177 -20.04 -55.18 10.56
N ASN A 178 -19.54 -53.99 10.85
CA ASN A 178 -20.31 -52.87 11.39
C ASN A 178 -21.00 -51.94 10.36
N PRO A 179 -20.55 -51.80 9.09
CA PRO A 179 -21.24 -50.95 8.13
C PRO A 179 -22.71 -51.33 7.94
N THR A 180 -23.55 -50.34 7.65
CA THR A 180 -25.01 -50.50 7.62
C THR A 180 -25.46 -51.58 6.64
N ALA A 181 -24.95 -51.58 5.41
CA ALA A 181 -25.28 -52.59 4.40
C ALA A 181 -24.87 -54.02 4.83
N ASN A 182 -23.70 -54.15 5.46
CA ASN A 182 -23.19 -55.45 5.93
C ASN A 182 -24.05 -56.01 7.07
N ARG A 183 -24.50 -55.16 8.01
CA ARG A 183 -25.43 -55.57 9.10
C ARG A 183 -26.81 -55.95 8.59
N LEU A 184 -27.33 -55.22 7.60
CA LEU A 184 -28.60 -55.53 6.96
C LEU A 184 -28.54 -56.87 6.22
N ALA A 185 -27.44 -57.15 5.51
CA ALA A 185 -27.22 -58.43 4.85
C ALA A 185 -27.13 -59.61 5.84
N GLU A 186 -26.43 -59.44 6.97
CA GLU A 186 -26.36 -60.46 8.04
C GLU A 186 -27.76 -60.72 8.63
N SER A 187 -28.52 -59.66 8.93
CA SER A 187 -29.90 -59.74 9.44
C SER A 187 -30.87 -60.40 8.44
N TYR A 188 -30.68 -60.15 7.14
CA TYR A 188 -31.46 -60.78 6.08
C TYR A 188 -31.19 -62.28 6.00
N ILE A 189 -29.92 -62.69 6.05
CA ILE A 189 -29.53 -64.10 6.03
C ILE A 189 -30.07 -64.85 7.25
N GLU A 190 -30.04 -64.23 8.43
CA GLU A 190 -30.64 -64.79 9.65
C GLU A 190 -32.15 -65.00 9.50
N SER A 191 -32.87 -64.02 8.92
CA SER A 191 -34.31 -64.13 8.69
C SER A 191 -34.70 -65.29 7.75
N LYS A 192 -33.80 -65.65 6.81
CA LYS A 192 -34.02 -66.70 5.80
C LYS A 192 -33.76 -68.13 6.31
N ARG A 193 -33.06 -68.31 7.44
CA ARG A 193 -32.63 -69.64 7.94
C ARG A 193 -33.69 -70.40 8.74
N SER A 194 -34.81 -69.79 9.13
CA SER A 194 -35.87 -70.45 9.92
C SER A 194 -37.08 -70.74 9.04
N ILE A 195 -37.12 -71.93 8.44
CA ILE A 195 -38.20 -72.37 7.53
C ILE A 195 -38.85 -73.62 8.13
N ASP A 196 -39.91 -73.39 8.91
CA ASP A 196 -41.03 -74.32 9.06
C ASP A 196 -42.24 -73.46 9.43
N VAL A 197 -43.16 -73.29 8.47
CA VAL A 197 -44.25 -72.30 8.55
C VAL A 197 -45.59 -73.06 8.55
N PRO A 198 -46.37 -73.00 9.65
CA PRO A 198 -47.71 -73.55 9.67
C PRO A 198 -48.66 -72.84 8.71
N THR A 199 -49.61 -73.56 8.11
CA THR A 199 -50.56 -73.00 7.14
C THR A 199 -51.89 -72.58 7.80
N GLU A 200 -52.63 -71.67 7.15
CA GLU A 200 -53.99 -71.29 7.59
C GLU A 200 -54.95 -72.49 7.59
N GLU A 201 -54.73 -73.45 6.68
CA GLU A 201 -55.48 -74.70 6.62
C GLU A 201 -55.19 -75.60 7.84
N GLU A 202 -53.93 -75.72 8.25
CA GLU A 202 -53.53 -76.42 9.49
C GLU A 202 -54.10 -75.76 10.74
N LEU A 203 -54.12 -74.42 10.81
CA LEU A 203 -54.75 -73.68 11.91
C LEU A 203 -56.27 -73.94 11.96
N THR A 204 -56.91 -73.95 10.79
CA THR A 204 -58.35 -74.24 10.66
C THR A 204 -58.65 -75.68 11.09
N ALA A 205 -57.82 -76.64 10.69
CA ALA A 205 -57.93 -78.03 11.12
C ALA A 205 -57.71 -78.20 12.63
N ALA A 206 -56.71 -77.52 13.21
CA ALA A 206 -56.42 -77.52 14.64
C ALA A 206 -57.58 -76.94 15.47
N ARG A 207 -58.14 -75.80 15.04
CA ARG A 207 -59.33 -75.18 15.67
C ARG A 207 -60.56 -76.07 15.57
N THR A 208 -60.79 -76.69 14.40
CA THR A 208 -61.92 -77.61 14.20
C THR A 208 -61.82 -78.81 15.13
N ARG A 209 -60.62 -79.39 15.28
CA ARG A 209 -60.35 -80.48 16.23
C ARG A 209 -60.60 -80.04 17.67
N ARG A 210 -60.08 -78.89 18.09
CA ARG A 210 -60.32 -78.32 19.43
C ARG A 210 -61.82 -78.15 19.71
N ASP A 211 -62.57 -77.59 18.77
CA ASP A 211 -64.00 -77.34 18.92
C ASP A 211 -64.82 -78.63 18.93
N GLN A 212 -64.35 -79.68 18.25
CA GLN A 212 -64.92 -81.03 18.34
C GLN A 212 -64.68 -81.66 19.71
N GLY A 213 -63.46 -81.57 20.24
CA GLY A 213 -63.12 -82.05 21.59
C GLY A 213 -63.96 -81.34 22.66
N TRP A 214 -64.13 -80.03 22.55
CA TRP A 214 -64.97 -79.25 23.48
C TRP A 214 -66.44 -79.68 23.43
N ARG A 215 -66.99 -79.94 22.24
CA ARG A 215 -68.36 -80.44 22.08
C ARG A 215 -68.57 -81.80 22.77
N LEU A 216 -67.60 -82.71 22.64
CA LEU A 216 -67.64 -84.01 23.32
C LEU A 216 -67.56 -83.85 24.84
N VAL A 217 -66.67 -82.97 25.33
CA VAL A 217 -66.57 -82.65 26.77
C VAL A 217 -67.89 -82.09 27.31
N LEU A 218 -68.52 -81.15 26.61
CA LEU A 218 -69.82 -80.58 26.99
C LEU A 218 -70.95 -81.62 27.00
N GLN A 219 -71.00 -82.50 25.99
CA GLN A 219 -72.00 -83.57 25.92
C GLN A 219 -71.86 -84.58 27.06
N SER A 220 -70.62 -84.94 27.39
CA SER A 220 -70.30 -85.87 28.48
C SER A 220 -70.56 -85.25 29.86
N TRP A 221 -70.16 -83.99 30.08
CA TRP A 221 -70.24 -83.33 31.40
C TRP A 221 -71.59 -82.69 31.71
N ILE A 222 -72.14 -81.86 30.81
CA ILE A 222 -73.37 -81.08 31.07
C ILE A 222 -74.61 -81.90 30.74
N HIS A 223 -74.59 -82.58 29.59
CA HIS A 223 -75.76 -83.31 29.08
C HIS A 223 -75.83 -84.76 29.58
N GLN A 224 -74.79 -85.25 30.28
CA GLN A 224 -74.65 -86.61 30.81
C GLN A 224 -74.93 -87.69 29.76
N ARG A 225 -74.60 -87.41 28.49
CA ARG A 225 -74.80 -88.31 27.33
C ARG A 225 -73.46 -88.47 26.61
N PRO A 226 -72.57 -89.36 27.08
CA PRO A 226 -71.27 -89.55 26.45
C PRO A 226 -71.43 -90.19 25.06
N ASP A 227 -70.88 -89.53 24.04
CA ASP A 227 -70.75 -90.10 22.70
C ASP A 227 -69.49 -90.98 22.67
N LEU A 228 -69.62 -92.23 23.15
CA LEU A 228 -68.50 -93.17 23.27
C LEU A 228 -67.82 -93.47 21.93
N GLU A 229 -68.53 -93.37 20.81
CA GLU A 229 -67.93 -93.51 19.48
C GLU A 229 -67.17 -92.25 19.06
N GLY A 230 -67.74 -91.07 19.27
CA GLY A 230 -67.10 -89.78 19.01
C GLY A 230 -65.85 -89.56 19.87
N GLU A 231 -65.92 -89.95 21.16
CA GLU A 231 -64.79 -89.90 22.10
C GLU A 231 -63.64 -90.81 21.65
N LYS A 232 -63.93 -92.06 21.26
CA LYS A 232 -62.91 -92.99 20.72
C LYS A 232 -62.30 -92.52 19.41
N LYS A 233 -63.09 -91.90 18.53
CA LYS A 233 -62.59 -91.34 17.25
C LYS A 233 -61.70 -90.10 17.47
N PHE A 234 -62.01 -89.29 18.48
CA PHE A 234 -61.26 -88.08 18.80
C PHE A 234 -59.99 -88.37 19.63
N ALA A 235 -60.08 -89.33 20.56
CA ALA A 235 -59.04 -89.70 21.50
C ALA A 235 -58.97 -91.24 21.66
N PRO A 236 -58.34 -91.96 20.70
CA PRO A 236 -58.30 -93.43 20.73
C PRO A 236 -57.50 -94.00 21.90
N ASP A 237 -56.42 -93.31 22.30
CA ASP A 237 -55.42 -93.83 23.25
C ASP A 237 -55.33 -93.01 24.55
N LYS A 238 -56.22 -92.03 24.76
CA LYS A 238 -56.13 -91.10 25.90
C LYS A 238 -57.51 -90.71 26.45
N PRO A 239 -57.61 -90.32 27.73
CA PRO A 239 -58.81 -89.70 28.27
C PRO A 239 -59.19 -88.42 27.52
N LEU A 240 -60.49 -88.21 27.31
CA LEU A 240 -61.03 -87.08 26.54
C LEU A 240 -60.51 -85.71 27.01
N HIS A 241 -60.43 -85.48 28.32
CA HIS A 241 -59.96 -84.21 28.89
C HIS A 241 -58.48 -83.92 28.55
N ALA A 242 -57.64 -84.95 28.54
CA ALA A 242 -56.22 -84.82 28.21
C ALA A 242 -56.02 -84.57 26.70
N ALA A 243 -56.76 -85.30 25.85
CA ALA A 243 -56.73 -85.09 24.40
C ALA A 243 -57.28 -83.71 23.99
N TYR A 244 -58.30 -83.20 24.71
CA TYR A 244 -58.80 -81.85 24.52
C TYR A 244 -57.76 -80.79 24.92
N ALA A 245 -57.13 -80.93 26.09
CA ALA A 245 -56.07 -80.01 26.53
C ALA A 245 -54.91 -79.95 25.51
N GLU A 246 -54.46 -81.10 24.99
CA GLU A 246 -53.46 -81.16 23.92
C GLU A 246 -53.92 -80.45 22.63
N SER A 247 -55.19 -80.57 22.26
CA SER A 247 -55.74 -79.89 21.08
C SER A 247 -55.80 -78.37 21.23
N VAL A 248 -55.96 -77.85 22.45
CA VAL A 248 -55.90 -76.42 22.75
C VAL A 248 -54.46 -75.93 22.60
N THR A 249 -53.50 -76.58 23.28
CA THR A 249 -52.08 -76.25 23.18
C THR A 249 -51.60 -76.27 21.74
N TYR A 250 -51.97 -77.29 20.97
CA TYR A 250 -51.61 -77.41 19.56
C TYR A 250 -52.20 -76.28 18.70
N ALA A 251 -53.47 -75.91 18.92
CA ALA A 251 -54.08 -74.80 18.19
C ALA A 251 -53.44 -73.44 18.54
N ASP A 252 -53.04 -73.24 19.80
CA ASP A 252 -52.32 -72.03 20.24
C ASP A 252 -50.90 -71.99 19.65
N GLU A 253 -50.18 -73.12 19.62
CA GLU A 253 -48.86 -73.25 19.00
C GLU A 253 -48.89 -72.92 17.49
N VAL A 254 -49.89 -73.43 16.77
CA VAL A 254 -50.08 -73.14 15.34
C VAL A 254 -50.45 -71.66 15.12
N ALA A 255 -51.30 -71.08 15.97
CA ALA A 255 -51.67 -69.66 15.90
C ALA A 255 -50.48 -68.73 16.18
N ASP A 256 -49.69 -69.03 17.21
CA ASP A 256 -48.47 -68.30 17.54
C ASP A 256 -47.41 -68.44 16.43
N GLY A 257 -47.31 -69.62 15.80
CA GLY A 257 -46.45 -69.86 14.64
C GLY A 257 -46.80 -68.96 13.46
N LEU A 258 -48.09 -68.88 13.11
CA LEU A 258 -48.58 -68.04 12.02
C LEU A 258 -48.37 -66.53 12.30
N ARG A 259 -48.60 -66.08 13.53
CA ARG A 259 -48.33 -64.68 13.92
C ARG A 259 -46.85 -64.34 13.79
N ARG A 260 -45.97 -65.23 14.27
CA ARG A 260 -44.51 -65.07 14.15
C ARG A 260 -44.08 -65.03 12.68
N ASP A 261 -44.74 -65.77 11.80
CA ASP A 261 -44.47 -65.72 10.36
C ASP A 261 -44.88 -64.38 9.74
N SER A 262 -46.06 -63.87 10.08
CA SER A 262 -46.51 -62.53 9.64
C SER A 262 -45.55 -61.42 10.11
N ASP A 263 -45.13 -61.43 11.37
CA ASP A 263 -44.15 -60.49 11.91
C ASP A 263 -42.77 -60.62 11.22
N ARG A 264 -42.36 -61.84 10.85
CA ARG A 264 -41.12 -62.10 10.08
C ARG A 264 -41.23 -61.61 8.64
N ALA A 265 -42.37 -61.81 7.97
CA ALA A 265 -42.61 -61.34 6.62
C ALA A 265 -42.56 -59.80 6.57
N ALA A 266 -43.18 -59.13 7.54
CA ALA A 266 -43.08 -57.68 7.69
C ALA A 266 -41.63 -57.22 7.95
N LYS A 267 -40.89 -57.91 8.83
CA LYS A 267 -39.48 -57.61 9.10
C LYS A 267 -38.58 -57.82 7.88
N LYS A 268 -38.83 -58.87 7.10
CA LYS A 268 -38.12 -59.17 5.85
C LYS A 268 -38.36 -58.06 4.83
N GLN A 269 -39.61 -57.66 4.61
CA GLN A 269 -39.95 -56.55 3.70
C GLN A 269 -39.24 -55.26 4.13
N SER A 270 -39.27 -54.92 5.42
CA SER A 270 -38.56 -53.75 5.94
C SER A 270 -37.04 -53.82 5.75
N LEU A 271 -36.43 -55.00 5.83
CA LEU A 271 -35.00 -55.18 5.56
C LEU A 271 -34.68 -55.06 4.07
N GLU A 272 -35.54 -55.58 3.19
CA GLU A 272 -35.40 -55.45 1.73
C GLU A 272 -35.47 -53.98 1.30
N ASP A 273 -36.43 -53.23 1.85
CA ASP A 273 -36.56 -51.78 1.59
C ASP A 273 -35.31 -51.01 2.07
N GLN A 274 -34.79 -51.33 3.27
CA GLN A 274 -33.57 -50.70 3.80
C GLN A 274 -32.31 -51.06 3.01
N ILE A 275 -32.21 -52.29 2.49
CA ILE A 275 -31.10 -52.69 1.61
C ILE A 275 -31.17 -51.89 0.31
N ALA A 276 -32.35 -51.82 -0.31
CA ALA A 276 -32.53 -51.07 -1.55
C ALA A 276 -32.20 -49.57 -1.39
N GLU A 277 -32.63 -48.95 -0.29
CA GLU A 277 -32.30 -47.55 0.02
C GLU A 277 -30.80 -47.34 0.23
N THR A 278 -30.14 -48.26 0.96
CA THR A 278 -28.69 -48.19 1.20
C THR A 278 -27.90 -48.39 -0.08
N GLU A 279 -28.33 -49.29 -0.96
CA GLU A 279 -27.72 -49.52 -2.28
C GLU A 279 -27.81 -48.27 -3.17
N GLN A 280 -28.97 -47.61 -3.20
CA GLN A 280 -29.14 -46.34 -3.93
C GLN A 280 -28.22 -45.25 -3.38
N ALA A 281 -28.10 -45.13 -2.05
CA ALA A 281 -27.21 -44.14 -1.42
C ALA A 281 -25.73 -44.40 -1.77
N ILE A 282 -25.28 -45.67 -1.77
CA ILE A 282 -23.93 -46.05 -2.19
C ILE A 282 -23.70 -45.68 -3.65
N GLN A 283 -24.67 -45.96 -4.53
CA GLN A 283 -24.55 -45.67 -5.95
C GLN A 283 -24.45 -44.16 -6.21
N ALA A 284 -25.30 -43.35 -5.57
CA ALA A 284 -25.24 -41.89 -5.68
C ALA A 284 -23.88 -41.32 -5.23
N LYS A 285 -23.32 -41.85 -4.13
CA LYS A 285 -22.00 -41.43 -3.63
C LYS A 285 -20.86 -41.80 -4.58
N ARG A 286 -20.94 -42.96 -5.24
CA ARG A 286 -19.96 -43.36 -6.27
C ARG A 286 -20.01 -42.47 -7.49
N GLU A 287 -21.20 -42.09 -7.94
CA GLU A 287 -21.38 -41.15 -9.06
C GLU A 287 -20.82 -39.76 -8.73
N GLU A 288 -21.05 -39.27 -7.51
CA GLU A 288 -20.47 -38.01 -7.01
C GLU A 288 -18.93 -38.05 -7.01
N GLN A 289 -18.35 -39.16 -6.54
CA GLN A 289 -16.89 -39.36 -6.52
C GLN A 289 -16.29 -39.39 -7.94
N LEU A 290 -16.94 -40.10 -8.88
CA LEU A 290 -16.52 -40.14 -10.29
C LEU A 290 -16.55 -38.74 -10.92
N ALA A 291 -17.64 -37.99 -10.72
CA ALA A 291 -17.79 -36.65 -11.26
C ALA A 291 -16.73 -35.67 -10.72
N LEU A 292 -16.38 -35.78 -9.43
CA LEU A 292 -15.29 -35.01 -8.82
C LEU A 292 -13.92 -35.39 -9.40
N GLY A 293 -13.66 -36.68 -9.62
CA GLY A 293 -12.44 -37.17 -10.26
C GLY A 293 -12.28 -36.65 -11.69
N GLU A 294 -13.34 -36.69 -12.50
CA GLU A 294 -13.33 -36.10 -13.85
C GLU A 294 -13.07 -34.59 -13.81
N ARG A 295 -13.65 -33.87 -12.86
CA ARG A 295 -13.43 -32.44 -12.68
C ARG A 295 -11.97 -32.14 -12.30
N GLN A 296 -11.36 -32.97 -11.46
CA GLN A 296 -9.94 -32.86 -11.12
C GLN A 296 -9.05 -33.12 -12.34
N ASN A 297 -9.33 -34.15 -13.13
CA ASN A 297 -8.57 -34.46 -14.35
C ASN A 297 -8.64 -33.30 -15.37
N ARG A 298 -9.85 -32.77 -15.62
CA ARG A 298 -10.03 -31.58 -16.49
C ARG A 298 -9.26 -30.36 -15.98
N PHE A 299 -9.17 -30.18 -14.67
CA PHE A 299 -8.36 -29.09 -14.08
C PHE A 299 -6.88 -29.30 -14.37
N VAL A 300 -6.35 -30.51 -14.16
CA VAL A 300 -4.93 -30.83 -14.41
C VAL A 300 -4.56 -30.67 -15.88
N GLU A 301 -5.43 -31.12 -16.80
CA GLU A 301 -5.23 -30.96 -18.24
C GLU A 301 -5.19 -29.48 -18.64
N ARG A 302 -6.18 -28.69 -18.21
CA ARG A 302 -6.21 -27.25 -18.47
C ARG A 302 -5.01 -26.54 -17.88
N TRP A 303 -4.60 -26.92 -16.68
CA TRP A 303 -3.42 -26.37 -16.02
C TRP A 303 -2.17 -26.63 -16.85
N ARG A 304 -1.91 -27.88 -17.25
CA ARG A 304 -0.76 -28.21 -18.12
C ARG A 304 -0.79 -27.50 -19.46
N ALA A 305 -1.97 -27.35 -20.06
CA ALA A 305 -2.12 -26.65 -21.34
C ALA A 305 -1.69 -25.16 -21.27
N LEU A 306 -1.88 -24.49 -20.14
CA LEU A 306 -1.45 -23.09 -19.94
C LEU A 306 0.08 -22.93 -19.97
N TRP A 307 0.82 -23.96 -19.58
CA TRP A 307 2.27 -23.94 -19.49
C TRP A 307 2.97 -24.51 -20.73
N ALA A 308 2.23 -25.21 -21.60
CA ALA A 308 2.75 -25.86 -22.79
C ALA A 308 3.49 -24.90 -23.74
N SER A 309 3.01 -23.65 -23.89
CA SER A 309 3.66 -22.65 -24.75
C SER A 309 5.00 -22.16 -24.21
N VAL A 310 5.23 -22.28 -22.90
CA VAL A 310 6.47 -21.87 -22.23
C VAL A 310 7.48 -23.03 -22.18
N GLY A 311 7.05 -24.26 -22.49
CA GLY A 311 7.90 -25.45 -22.46
C GLY A 311 8.26 -25.92 -21.05
N ILE A 312 7.50 -25.50 -20.04
CA ILE A 312 7.70 -25.87 -18.64
C ILE A 312 6.68 -26.96 -18.29
N ASP A 313 7.12 -28.06 -17.67
CA ASP A 313 6.21 -29.01 -17.04
C ASP A 313 5.78 -28.45 -15.68
N PRO A 314 4.52 -28.03 -15.51
CA PRO A 314 4.13 -27.32 -14.32
C PRO A 314 3.92 -28.27 -13.14
N LEU A 315 4.48 -27.88 -12.00
CA LEU A 315 4.11 -28.45 -10.70
C LEU A 315 2.69 -28.00 -10.31
N GLY A 316 2.30 -28.21 -9.06
CA GLY A 316 1.01 -27.72 -8.59
C GLY A 316 0.86 -26.20 -8.78
N PRO A 317 -0.38 -25.69 -8.82
CA PRO A 317 -0.65 -24.25 -8.90
C PRO A 317 0.09 -23.40 -7.86
N ARG A 318 0.40 -24.00 -6.72
CA ARG A 318 1.11 -23.34 -5.64
C ARG A 318 2.60 -23.15 -5.94
N GLU A 319 3.31 -24.23 -6.26
CA GLU A 319 4.73 -24.18 -6.60
C GLU A 319 4.98 -23.26 -7.80
N MET A 320 4.07 -23.30 -8.78
CA MET A 320 4.19 -22.45 -9.96
C MET A 320 3.89 -20.97 -9.69
N ASN A 321 3.14 -20.63 -8.63
CA ASN A 321 2.96 -19.23 -8.26
C ASN A 321 4.20 -18.65 -7.57
N GLU A 322 4.85 -19.42 -6.69
CA GLU A 322 6.16 -19.05 -6.12
C GLU A 322 7.21 -18.89 -7.24
N TRP A 323 7.19 -19.80 -8.21
CA TRP A 323 7.99 -19.68 -9.42
C TRP A 323 7.66 -18.41 -10.22
N LEU A 324 6.38 -18.07 -10.43
CA LEU A 324 5.96 -16.86 -11.15
C LEU A 324 6.42 -15.59 -10.46
N CYS A 325 6.33 -15.49 -9.13
CA CYS A 325 6.83 -14.34 -8.38
C CYS A 325 8.33 -14.15 -8.65
N THR A 326 9.11 -15.21 -8.49
CA THR A 326 10.56 -15.19 -8.71
C THR A 326 10.90 -14.85 -10.17
N ALA A 327 10.21 -15.46 -11.12
CA ALA A 327 10.39 -15.20 -12.54
C ALA A 327 10.05 -13.75 -12.91
N THR A 328 8.98 -13.19 -12.33
CA THR A 328 8.58 -11.79 -12.55
C THR A 328 9.62 -10.82 -12.01
N GLU A 329 10.19 -11.10 -10.84
CA GLU A 329 11.29 -10.30 -10.29
C GLU A 329 12.54 -10.34 -11.18
N ILE A 330 12.90 -11.52 -11.69
CA ILE A 330 14.04 -11.69 -12.60
C ILE A 330 13.80 -10.93 -13.92
N VAL A 331 12.60 -11.04 -14.49
CA VAL A 331 12.24 -10.33 -15.73
C VAL A 331 12.28 -8.82 -15.53
N ARG A 332 11.71 -8.32 -14.42
CA ARG A 332 11.76 -6.89 -14.06
C ARG A 332 13.20 -6.43 -13.89
N GLY A 333 13.99 -7.15 -13.10
CA GLY A 333 15.41 -6.84 -12.86
C GLY A 333 16.23 -6.83 -14.14
N GLY A 334 15.99 -7.77 -15.05
CA GLY A 334 16.62 -7.80 -16.37
C GLY A 334 16.17 -6.65 -17.28
N GLY A 335 14.94 -6.17 -17.14
CA GLY A 335 14.45 -4.95 -17.79
C GLY A 335 15.18 -3.70 -17.29
N GLU A 336 15.26 -3.52 -15.97
CA GLU A 336 15.95 -2.40 -15.33
C GLU A 336 17.45 -2.40 -15.67
N LEU A 337 18.10 -3.56 -15.60
CA LEU A 337 19.51 -3.69 -15.97
C LEU A 337 19.76 -3.28 -17.42
N ARG A 338 18.89 -3.66 -18.36
CA ARG A 338 18.99 -3.23 -19.75
C ARG A 338 18.83 -1.72 -19.91
N GLN A 339 17.87 -1.10 -19.22
CA GLN A 339 17.71 0.35 -19.26
C GLN A 339 18.93 1.09 -18.72
N VAL A 340 19.46 0.66 -17.58
CA VAL A 340 20.68 1.22 -16.99
C VAL A 340 21.87 1.03 -17.93
N ARG A 341 21.99 -0.12 -18.58
CA ARG A 341 23.05 -0.38 -19.58
C ARG A 341 22.99 0.60 -20.75
N ILE A 342 21.80 0.78 -21.34
CA ILE A 342 21.58 1.71 -22.45
C ILE A 342 21.91 3.15 -22.03
N ALA A 343 21.49 3.56 -20.83
CA ALA A 343 21.80 4.90 -20.31
C ALA A 343 23.30 5.11 -20.07
N ALA A 344 23.98 4.10 -19.52
CA ALA A 344 25.43 4.13 -19.31
C ALA A 344 26.20 4.22 -20.64
N ASP A 345 25.82 3.41 -21.63
CA ASP A 345 26.43 3.44 -22.96
C ASP A 345 26.22 4.80 -23.65
N SER A 346 25.04 5.41 -23.50
CA SER A 346 24.75 6.76 -24.02
C SER A 346 25.59 7.84 -23.33
N LEU A 347 25.72 7.79 -22.00
CA LEU A 347 26.57 8.73 -21.25
C LEU A 347 28.04 8.57 -21.62
N GLN A 348 28.50 7.34 -21.84
CA GLN A 348 29.87 7.06 -22.27
C GLN A 348 30.15 7.69 -23.65
N GLN A 349 29.23 7.54 -24.60
CA GLN A 349 29.34 8.20 -25.92
C GLN A 349 29.36 9.73 -25.81
N GLN A 350 28.54 10.32 -24.93
CA GLN A 350 28.56 11.76 -24.69
C GLN A 350 29.88 12.23 -24.07
N ILE A 351 30.43 11.48 -23.12
CA ILE A 351 31.73 11.78 -22.51
C ILE A 351 32.83 11.76 -23.57
N GLU A 352 32.84 10.77 -24.45
CA GLU A 352 33.81 10.66 -25.55
C GLU A 352 33.68 11.84 -26.53
N GLN A 353 32.44 12.19 -26.91
CA GLN A 353 32.18 13.35 -27.78
C GLN A 353 32.66 14.66 -27.14
N PHE A 354 32.25 14.96 -25.90
CA PHE A 354 32.67 16.18 -25.22
C PHE A 354 34.18 16.23 -24.98
N THR A 355 34.81 15.08 -24.73
CA THR A 355 36.27 14.99 -24.60
C THR A 355 36.94 15.40 -25.91
N ALA A 356 36.48 14.87 -27.06
CA ALA A 356 36.99 15.22 -28.37
C ALA A 356 36.79 16.71 -28.70
N ASP A 357 35.59 17.25 -28.43
CA ASP A 357 35.26 18.65 -28.69
C ASP A 357 36.12 19.61 -27.84
N LEU A 358 36.31 19.30 -26.55
CA LEU A 358 37.18 20.09 -25.66
C LEU A 358 38.65 20.02 -26.07
N GLN A 359 39.14 18.84 -26.49
CA GLN A 359 40.50 18.70 -27.01
C GLN A 359 40.71 19.55 -28.25
N ALA A 360 39.77 19.53 -29.20
CA ALA A 360 39.83 20.34 -30.40
C ALA A 360 39.79 21.85 -30.08
N ALA A 361 38.91 22.28 -29.17
CA ALA A 361 38.81 23.68 -28.75
C ALA A 361 40.09 24.16 -28.04
N LEU A 362 40.65 23.36 -27.13
CA LEU A 362 41.88 23.67 -26.42
C LEU A 362 43.10 23.74 -27.36
N ALA A 363 43.15 22.86 -28.36
CA ALA A 363 44.17 22.91 -29.41
C ALA A 363 44.05 24.18 -30.26
N ALA A 364 42.83 24.60 -30.63
CA ALA A 364 42.59 25.82 -31.41
C ALA A 364 43.03 27.10 -30.69
N VAL A 365 42.99 27.12 -29.35
CA VAL A 365 43.46 28.25 -28.52
C VAL A 365 44.98 28.15 -28.21
N GLY A 366 45.66 27.12 -28.72
CA GLY A 366 47.11 26.94 -28.59
C GLY A 366 47.55 26.27 -27.29
N THR A 367 46.63 25.65 -26.54
CA THR A 367 46.91 24.91 -25.30
C THR A 367 46.42 23.46 -25.43
N PRO A 368 47.02 22.63 -26.30
CA PRO A 368 46.60 21.24 -26.46
C PRO A 368 46.72 20.51 -25.12
N ALA A 369 45.68 19.75 -24.78
CA ALA A 369 45.61 18.97 -23.55
C ALA A 369 44.97 17.61 -23.85
N SER A 370 45.33 16.60 -23.07
CA SER A 370 44.82 15.23 -23.18
C SER A 370 44.46 14.71 -21.79
N GLY A 371 43.48 13.83 -21.69
CA GLY A 371 43.03 13.27 -20.41
C GLY A 371 41.52 13.03 -20.37
N SER A 372 41.00 12.79 -19.17
CA SER A 372 39.56 12.65 -18.95
C SER A 372 38.82 13.98 -19.15
N LEU A 373 37.52 13.91 -19.40
CA LEU A 373 36.66 15.09 -19.57
C LEU A 373 36.83 16.12 -18.44
N GLY A 374 36.95 15.66 -17.19
CA GLY A 374 37.16 16.54 -16.03
C GLY A 374 38.47 17.34 -16.08
N VAL A 375 39.58 16.68 -16.46
CA VAL A 375 40.90 17.34 -16.60
C VAL A 375 40.86 18.40 -17.70
N LEU A 376 40.23 18.08 -18.83
CA LEU A 376 40.06 19.03 -19.94
C LEU A 376 39.19 20.22 -19.53
N LEU A 377 38.12 19.98 -18.77
CA LEU A 377 37.21 21.03 -18.27
C LEU A 377 37.93 22.01 -17.34
N ASP A 378 38.75 21.51 -16.42
CA ASP A 378 39.53 22.36 -15.53
C ASP A 378 40.57 23.17 -16.31
N LYS A 379 41.20 22.57 -17.32
CA LYS A 379 42.12 23.30 -18.18
C LYS A 379 41.43 24.38 -19.00
N ALA A 380 40.27 24.08 -19.59
CA ALA A 380 39.46 25.05 -20.33
C ALA A 380 39.01 26.21 -19.43
N ARG A 381 38.62 25.94 -18.18
CA ARG A 381 38.27 26.98 -17.19
C ARG A 381 39.47 27.87 -16.86
N GLU A 382 40.66 27.30 -16.72
CA GLU A 382 41.89 28.07 -16.50
C GLU A 382 42.21 29.01 -17.68
N VAL A 383 42.08 28.49 -18.91
CA VAL A 383 42.25 29.29 -20.14
C VAL A 383 41.24 30.43 -20.20
N CYS A 384 39.95 30.15 -19.93
CA CYS A 384 38.91 31.17 -19.90
C CYS A 384 39.19 32.26 -18.85
N ARG A 385 39.54 31.88 -17.62
CA ARG A 385 39.91 32.84 -16.55
C ARG A 385 41.08 33.73 -16.96
N THR A 386 42.10 33.13 -17.58
CA THR A 386 43.28 33.88 -18.05
C THR A 386 42.92 34.85 -19.16
N ALA A 387 42.06 34.43 -20.10
CA ALA A 387 41.56 35.29 -21.18
C ALA A 387 40.73 36.47 -20.64
N ASP A 388 39.82 36.21 -19.69
CA ASP A 388 39.02 37.25 -19.04
C ASP A 388 39.90 38.25 -18.27
N GLN A 389 40.91 37.76 -17.55
CA GLN A 389 41.86 38.62 -16.84
C GLN A 389 42.65 39.50 -17.81
N ARG A 390 43.17 38.93 -18.91
CA ARG A 390 43.87 39.69 -19.97
C ARG A 390 42.95 40.73 -20.62
N ARG A 391 41.70 40.38 -20.88
CA ARG A 391 40.69 41.31 -21.43
C ARG A 391 40.41 42.45 -20.47
N GLY A 392 40.30 42.18 -19.17
CA GLY A 392 40.17 43.19 -18.12
C GLY A 392 41.38 44.12 -18.07
N GLN A 393 42.60 43.57 -18.06
CA GLN A 393 43.84 44.35 -18.10
C GLN A 393 43.92 45.24 -19.34
N TYR A 394 43.62 44.68 -20.53
CA TYR A 394 43.60 45.44 -21.78
C TYR A 394 42.65 46.63 -21.68
N LYS A 395 41.41 46.41 -21.20
CA LYS A 395 40.43 47.49 -21.02
C LYS A 395 40.94 48.60 -20.09
N THR A 396 41.55 48.24 -18.96
CA THR A 396 42.14 49.21 -18.02
C THR A 396 43.30 49.96 -18.65
N LEU A 397 44.21 49.27 -19.34
CA LEU A 397 45.34 49.88 -20.05
C LEU A 397 44.86 50.86 -21.12
N THR A 398 43.87 50.48 -21.93
CA THR A 398 43.26 51.36 -22.93
C THR A 398 42.67 52.61 -22.29
N GLN A 399 41.95 52.47 -21.17
CA GLN A 399 41.42 53.64 -20.44
C GLN A 399 42.55 54.54 -19.93
N THR A 400 43.59 53.97 -19.33
CA THR A 400 44.73 54.74 -18.82
C THR A 400 45.45 55.48 -19.95
N VAL A 401 45.65 54.86 -21.11
CA VAL A 401 46.25 55.53 -22.28
C VAL A 401 45.39 56.72 -22.70
N GLN A 402 44.07 56.53 -22.77
CA GLN A 402 43.13 57.58 -23.15
C GLN A 402 43.13 58.75 -22.15
N ASP A 403 43.18 58.45 -20.85
CA ASP A 403 43.26 59.45 -19.79
C ASP A 403 44.59 60.24 -19.83
N GLN A 404 45.71 59.55 -20.10
CA GLN A 404 47.03 60.16 -20.26
C GLN A 404 47.11 61.06 -21.51
N GLU A 405 46.53 60.62 -22.63
CA GLU A 405 46.43 61.46 -23.84
C GLU A 405 45.62 62.73 -23.58
N GLN A 406 44.50 62.62 -22.86
CA GLN A 406 43.73 63.80 -22.46
C GLN A 406 44.52 64.73 -21.52
N ALA A 407 45.22 64.18 -20.54
CA ALA A 407 46.05 64.95 -19.62
C ALA A 407 47.19 65.67 -20.36
N LEU A 408 47.88 64.97 -21.26
CA LEU A 408 48.91 65.55 -22.12
C LEU A 408 48.34 66.69 -22.98
N GLY A 409 47.16 66.50 -23.57
CA GLY A 409 46.47 67.54 -24.33
C GLY A 409 46.16 68.78 -23.49
N ARG A 410 45.75 68.61 -22.22
CA ARG A 410 45.53 69.73 -21.29
C ARG A 410 46.82 70.46 -20.94
N GLU A 411 47.91 69.75 -20.66
CA GLU A 411 49.20 70.37 -20.34
C GLU A 411 49.81 71.08 -21.56
N GLN A 412 49.68 70.52 -22.76
CA GLN A 412 50.07 71.19 -24.00
C GLN A 412 49.25 72.47 -24.24
N ALA A 413 47.93 72.45 -23.97
CA ALA A 413 47.10 73.65 -24.06
C ALA A 413 47.50 74.72 -23.04
N ARG A 414 47.82 74.32 -21.79
CA ARG A 414 48.34 75.22 -20.76
C ARG A 414 49.67 75.85 -21.17
N LEU A 415 50.59 75.06 -21.72
CA LEU A 415 51.87 75.55 -22.21
C LEU A 415 51.66 76.59 -23.32
N ARG A 416 50.84 76.29 -24.33
CA ARG A 416 50.51 77.23 -25.41
C ARG A 416 49.89 78.52 -24.88
N ALA A 417 48.97 78.43 -23.91
CA ALA A 417 48.36 79.59 -23.29
C ALA A 417 49.39 80.43 -22.50
N ALA A 418 50.31 79.80 -21.77
CA ALA A 418 51.39 80.48 -21.06
C ALA A 418 52.38 81.16 -22.00
N GLU A 419 52.74 80.51 -23.12
CA GLU A 419 53.58 81.09 -24.17
C GLU A 419 52.92 82.30 -24.82
N GLN A 420 51.62 82.21 -25.15
CA GLN A 420 50.84 83.35 -25.64
C GLN A 420 50.78 84.48 -24.62
N ALA A 421 50.48 84.18 -23.36
CA ALA A 421 50.45 85.18 -22.29
C ALA A 421 51.80 85.87 -22.10
N LYS A 422 52.91 85.12 -22.19
CA LYS A 422 54.28 85.66 -22.16
C LYS A 422 54.54 86.58 -23.35
N ALA A 423 54.15 86.19 -24.57
CA ALA A 423 54.29 87.01 -25.76
C ALA A 423 53.45 88.31 -25.68
N ASP A 424 52.22 88.21 -25.16
CA ASP A 424 51.33 89.36 -24.96
C ASP A 424 51.84 90.30 -23.86
N TRP A 425 52.40 89.75 -22.79
CA TRP A 425 53.07 90.53 -21.76
C TRP A 425 54.30 91.22 -22.31
N ALA A 426 55.16 90.54 -23.08
CA ALA A 426 56.35 91.12 -23.70
C ALA A 426 55.99 92.27 -24.65
N ARG A 427 54.93 92.12 -25.45
CA ARG A 427 54.41 93.21 -26.31
C ARG A 427 53.93 94.41 -25.49
N ARG A 428 53.19 94.18 -24.40
CA ARG A 428 52.75 95.25 -23.49
C ARG A 428 53.92 95.93 -22.79
N TRP A 429 54.91 95.15 -22.35
CA TRP A 429 56.12 95.64 -21.71
C TRP A 429 56.94 96.53 -22.65
N ALA A 430 57.19 96.09 -23.89
CA ALA A 430 57.90 96.88 -24.89
C ALA A 430 57.23 98.24 -25.11
N LYS A 431 55.90 98.26 -25.27
CA LYS A 431 55.14 99.51 -25.41
C LYS A 431 55.24 100.43 -24.18
N ALA A 432 55.23 99.86 -22.97
CA ALA A 432 55.37 100.62 -21.73
C ALA A 432 56.80 101.16 -21.53
N ALA A 433 57.82 100.37 -21.90
CA ALA A 433 59.23 100.77 -21.84
C ALA A 433 59.52 101.94 -22.80
N GLU A 434 59.00 101.89 -24.02
CA GLU A 434 59.12 102.98 -25.00
C GLU A 434 58.52 104.30 -24.50
N GLN A 435 57.37 104.26 -23.79
CA GLN A 435 56.74 105.46 -23.23
C GLN A 435 57.60 106.16 -22.17
N VAL A 436 58.53 105.44 -21.55
CA VAL A 436 59.44 105.94 -20.53
C VAL A 436 60.87 106.06 -21.09
N PHE A 437 61.01 106.09 -22.43
CA PHE A 437 62.27 106.23 -23.17
C PHE A 437 63.32 105.14 -22.88
N LEU A 438 62.88 103.94 -22.48
CA LEU A 438 63.73 102.76 -22.31
C LEU A 438 63.70 101.87 -23.56
N PRO A 439 64.79 101.13 -23.87
CA PRO A 439 64.79 100.12 -24.92
C PRO A 439 63.71 99.06 -24.70
N SER A 440 63.10 98.56 -25.78
CA SER A 440 62.00 97.59 -25.73
C SER A 440 62.37 96.24 -25.10
N ASP A 441 63.66 95.92 -25.01
CA ASP A 441 64.23 94.72 -24.40
C ASP A 441 64.78 94.96 -22.98
N ALA A 442 64.58 96.17 -22.42
CA ALA A 442 65.00 96.47 -21.06
C ALA A 442 64.35 95.51 -20.05
N THR A 443 65.16 94.93 -19.16
CA THR A 443 64.64 94.02 -18.13
C THR A 443 63.84 94.78 -17.08
N VAL A 444 62.93 94.08 -16.38
CA VAL A 444 62.12 94.67 -15.30
C VAL A 444 63.00 95.33 -14.23
N ALA A 445 64.12 94.72 -13.87
CA ALA A 445 65.06 95.27 -12.90
C ALA A 445 65.72 96.57 -13.39
N VAL A 446 66.06 96.65 -14.68
CA VAL A 446 66.62 97.88 -15.28
C VAL A 446 65.57 99.00 -15.31
N ALA A 447 64.33 98.69 -15.70
CA ALA A 447 63.24 99.67 -15.69
C ALA A 447 62.90 100.18 -14.29
N GLN A 448 62.90 99.31 -13.27
CA GLN A 448 62.71 99.70 -11.87
C GLN A 448 63.80 100.65 -11.39
N ARG A 449 65.06 100.37 -11.73
CA ARG A 449 66.18 101.23 -11.36
C ARG A 449 66.12 102.59 -12.07
N TYR A 450 65.82 102.60 -13.37
CA TYR A 450 65.63 103.84 -14.12
C TYR A 450 64.49 104.72 -13.57
N LEU A 451 63.37 104.11 -13.18
CA LEU A 451 62.26 104.82 -12.54
C LEU A 451 62.65 105.39 -11.17
N ALA A 452 63.45 104.66 -10.38
CA ALA A 452 63.98 105.15 -9.11
C ALA A 452 64.92 106.35 -9.32
N ASP A 453 65.83 106.26 -10.29
CA ASP A 453 66.74 107.35 -10.63
C ASP A 453 65.95 108.60 -11.14
N LEU A 454 64.88 108.40 -11.92
CA LEU A 454 63.99 109.50 -12.35
C LEU A 454 63.23 110.14 -11.17
N GLN A 455 62.80 109.34 -10.19
CA GLN A 455 62.15 109.85 -8.98
C GLN A 455 63.13 110.64 -8.12
N GLU A 456 64.37 110.17 -7.99
CA GLU A 456 65.45 110.88 -7.29
C GLU A 456 65.79 112.20 -8.00
N LEU A 457 65.91 112.17 -9.34
CA LEU A 457 66.17 113.37 -10.14
C LEU A 457 65.03 114.40 -10.04
N ARG A 458 63.76 113.95 -10.02
CA ARG A 458 62.61 114.82 -9.75
C ARG A 458 62.67 115.42 -8.34
N GLY A 459 63.07 114.64 -7.33
CA GLY A 459 63.26 115.13 -5.97
C GLY A 459 64.32 116.23 -5.89
N LEU A 460 65.46 116.04 -6.57
CA LEU A 460 66.53 117.03 -6.65
C LEU A 460 66.11 118.30 -7.40
N LEU A 461 65.33 118.17 -8.48
CA LEU A 461 64.81 119.34 -9.22
C LEU A 461 63.80 120.16 -8.39
N LEU A 462 62.98 119.50 -7.57
CA LEU A 462 62.07 120.19 -6.64
C LEU A 462 62.84 120.92 -5.53
N GLN A 463 63.90 120.34 -4.99
CA GLN A 463 64.78 121.02 -4.03
C GLN A 463 65.47 122.24 -4.65
N LEU A 464 65.95 122.15 -5.90
CA LEU A 464 66.50 123.29 -6.63
C LEU A 464 65.49 124.41 -6.85
N ALA A 465 64.21 124.09 -7.03
CA ALA A 465 63.14 125.08 -7.14
C ALA A 465 62.84 125.78 -5.80
N GLU A 466 62.84 125.02 -4.69
CA GLU A 466 62.69 125.58 -3.34
C GLU A 466 63.89 126.46 -2.93
N ASP A 467 65.10 126.08 -3.33
CA ASP A 467 66.32 126.86 -3.07
C ASP A 467 66.38 128.15 -3.92
N ALA A 468 65.77 128.16 -5.11
CA ALA A 468 65.63 129.35 -5.94
C ALA A 468 64.61 130.36 -5.36
N GLU A 469 63.54 129.90 -4.70
CA GLU A 469 62.58 130.77 -4.00
C GLU A 469 63.17 131.43 -2.75
N ARG A 470 64.11 130.78 -2.06
CA ARG A 470 64.78 131.34 -0.87
C ARG A 470 65.72 132.52 -1.17
N ALA A 471 66.10 132.75 -2.42
CA ALA A 471 67.05 133.80 -2.80
C ALA A 471 66.43 135.18 -3.13
N GLN A 472 65.11 135.37 -3.04
CA GLN A 472 64.40 136.58 -3.55
C GLN A 472 63.61 137.42 -2.51
N ALA A 473 64.09 137.63 -1.28
CA ALA A 473 63.47 138.59 -0.34
C ALA A 473 64.47 139.64 0.25
N PRO A 474 64.26 140.97 0.11
CA PRO A 474 65.24 142.01 0.46
C PRO A 474 65.05 142.69 1.84
N GLY A 475 66.09 142.60 2.69
CA GLY A 475 66.70 143.58 3.62
C GLY A 475 65.90 144.52 4.56
N ARG A 476 66.24 144.51 5.87
CA ARG A 476 66.62 145.73 6.66
C ARG A 476 67.18 145.47 8.08
N LEU A 477 68.25 146.21 8.37
CA LEU A 477 68.95 146.54 9.63
C LEU A 477 68.05 147.00 10.82
N TYR A 478 68.41 146.70 12.08
CA TYR A 478 69.06 147.63 13.05
C TYR A 478 69.15 147.08 14.49
N ARG A 479 70.21 147.57 15.16
CA ARG A 479 70.65 147.56 16.57
C ARG A 479 69.55 147.87 17.62
N GLU A 480 69.60 147.24 18.81
CA GLU A 480 69.84 147.87 20.14
C GLU A 480 69.72 146.87 21.34
N LEU A 481 70.54 147.10 22.36
CA LEU A 481 70.75 146.41 23.67
C LEU A 481 69.85 147.07 24.78
N PRO A 482 69.83 146.68 26.08
CA PRO A 482 70.12 145.41 26.79
C PRO A 482 69.17 145.04 28.01
N ARG A 483 69.43 143.84 28.61
CA ARG A 483 69.29 143.42 30.06
C ARG A 483 67.89 143.11 30.67
N PRO A 484 67.77 142.43 31.84
CA PRO A 484 68.32 141.11 32.24
C PRO A 484 67.33 140.24 33.11
N SER A 485 67.74 138.99 33.44
CA SER A 485 67.31 138.13 34.58
C SER A 485 65.82 137.71 34.64
N THR A 486 65.40 136.47 34.87
CA THR A 486 65.71 135.42 35.86
C THR A 486 65.00 134.16 35.32
N GLY A 487 65.48 132.92 35.43
CA GLY A 487 65.59 132.15 36.68
C GLY A 487 64.83 130.83 36.54
N CYS A 488 65.49 129.76 37.01
CA CYS A 488 64.98 128.49 37.55
C CYS A 488 63.88 127.68 36.85
N GLY A 489 64.15 126.38 36.70
CA GLY A 489 63.19 125.32 36.46
C GLY A 489 63.84 124.11 35.84
#